data_AF-A0A839NTM9-F1
#
_entry.id   AF-A0A839NTM9-F1
#
_cell.length_a   1.000
_cell.length_b   1.000
_cell.length_c   1.000
_cell.angle_alpha   90.00
_cell.angle_beta   90.00
_cell.angle_gamma   90.00
#
_symmetry.space_group_name_H-M   'P 1'
#
loop_
_entity.id
_entity.type
_entity.pdbx_description
1 polymer ?
#
loop_
_entity_poly.entity_id
_entity_poly.type
_entity_poly.pdbx_seq_one_letter_code
_entity_poly.pdbx_strand_id
1 'polypeptide(L)'
;MALPQIVTTLQAKRNEIEAHIAELRRQIEKAERDLSSVTAVLALYEVSPETQTRFPAYAHLNRLFAYGEMFKLCRQAIEEAGKPLNTREIALAVIRMKGWDEGDMQLRKAVAYRLIQSLGTAVRQGRIADAGREKNVRVWRLLSV
;
A
#
# COMPACT_ATOMS: atom_id res chain seq x y z
N MET A 1 8.99 -11.90 -41.82
CA MET A 1 9.42 -13.13 -41.12
C MET A 1 8.30 -13.53 -40.17
N ALA A 2 7.71 -14.71 -40.35
CA ALA A 2 6.60 -15.19 -39.51
C ALA A 2 7.11 -15.53 -38.11
N LEU A 3 6.45 -15.02 -37.07
CA LEU A 3 6.75 -15.42 -35.70
C LEU A 3 6.44 -16.91 -35.52
N PRO A 4 7.25 -17.68 -34.77
CA PRO A 4 6.96 -19.09 -34.49
C PRO A 4 5.56 -19.24 -33.88
N GLN A 5 4.78 -20.24 -34.29
CA GLN A 5 3.40 -20.46 -33.81
C GLN A 5 3.27 -20.54 -32.28
N ILE A 6 4.34 -20.96 -31.61
CA ILE A 6 4.42 -21.00 -30.14
C ILE A 6 4.35 -19.58 -29.57
N VAL A 7 5.02 -18.60 -30.19
CA VAL A 7 5.02 -17.21 -29.73
C VAL A 7 3.64 -16.58 -29.88
N THR A 8 2.94 -16.83 -30.99
CA THR A 8 1.58 -16.32 -31.19
C THR A 8 0.59 -16.94 -30.20
N THR A 9 0.74 -18.24 -29.92
CA THR A 9 -0.08 -18.94 -28.92
C THR A 9 0.14 -18.40 -27.51
N LEU A 10 1.40 -18.15 -27.13
CA LEU A 10 1.74 -17.56 -25.83
C LEU A 10 1.24 -16.12 -25.70
N GLN A 11 1.29 -15.32 -26.78
CA GLN A 11 0.72 -13.97 -26.80
C GLN A 11 -0.80 -13.99 -26.62
N ALA A 12 -1.50 -14.90 -27.32
CA ALA A 12 -2.94 -15.07 -27.14
C ALA A 12 -3.27 -15.45 -25.69
N LYS A 13 -2.52 -16.39 -25.10
CA LYS A 13 -2.74 -16.81 -23.71
C LYS A 13 -2.46 -15.69 -22.70
N ARG A 14 -1.41 -14.89 -22.93
CA ARG A 14 -1.12 -13.70 -22.10
C ARG A 14 -2.29 -12.72 -22.13
N ASN A 15 -2.81 -12.41 -23.32
CA ASN A 15 -3.92 -11.47 -23.46
C ASN A 15 -5.21 -12.00 -22.78
N GLU A 16 -5.46 -13.31 -22.86
CA GLU A 16 -6.57 -13.96 -22.13
C GLU A 16 -6.42 -13.80 -20.61
N ILE A 17 -5.22 -14.04 -20.08
CA ILE A 17 -4.91 -13.86 -18.65
C ILE A 17 -5.08 -12.40 -18.23
N GLU A 18 -4.57 -11.45 -19.03
CA GLU A 18 -4.72 -10.01 -18.75
C GLU A 18 -6.19 -9.58 -18.73
N ALA A 19 -7.00 -10.07 -19.68
CA ALA A 19 -8.43 -9.82 -19.70
C ALA A 19 -9.14 -10.42 -18.48
N HIS A 20 -8.77 -11.63 -18.07
CA HIS A 20 -9.34 -12.27 -16.88
C HIS A 20 -8.99 -11.51 -15.59
N ILE A 21 -7.75 -11.03 -15.46
CA ILE A 21 -7.33 -10.18 -14.33
C ILE A 21 -8.14 -8.88 -14.30
N ALA A 22 -8.36 -8.25 -15.45
CA ALA A 22 -9.15 -7.02 -15.54
C ALA A 22 -10.60 -7.24 -15.07
N GLU A 23 -11.20 -8.37 -15.45
CA GLU A 23 -12.55 -8.73 -15.02
C GLU A 23 -12.65 -9.01 -13.52
N LEU A 24 -11.72 -9.80 -12.96
CA LEU A 24 -11.66 -10.06 -11.52
C LEU A 24 -11.52 -8.76 -10.71
N ARG A 25 -10.72 -7.80 -11.21
CA ARG A 25 -10.60 -6.48 -10.57
C ARG A 25 -11.93 -5.72 -10.55
N ARG A 26 -12.69 -5.73 -11.65
CA ARG A 26 -14.03 -5.11 -11.68
C ARG A 26 -15.00 -5.78 -10.71
N GLN A 27 -14.91 -7.10 -10.57
CA GLN A 27 -15.74 -7.84 -9.61
C GLN A 27 -15.39 -7.47 -8.17
N ILE A 28 -14.11 -7.31 -7.84
CA ILE A 28 -13.65 -6.80 -6.55
C ILE A 28 -14.22 -5.40 -6.30
N GLU A 29 -14.06 -4.46 -7.24
CA GLU A 29 -14.59 -3.10 -7.11
C GLU A 29 -16.11 -3.06 -6.94
N LYS A 30 -16.84 -4.02 -7.54
CA LYS A 30 -18.28 -4.16 -7.33
C LYS A 30 -18.58 -4.65 -5.91
N ALA A 31 -17.94 -5.73 -5.48
CA ALA A 31 -18.14 -6.30 -4.15
C ALA A 31 -17.79 -5.31 -3.03
N GLU A 32 -16.74 -4.50 -3.22
CA GLU A 32 -16.36 -3.44 -2.26
C GLU A 32 -17.43 -2.35 -2.16
N ARG A 33 -18.05 -1.95 -3.28
CA ARG A 33 -19.17 -0.99 -3.27
C ARG A 33 -20.39 -1.57 -2.56
N ASP A 34 -20.71 -2.83 -2.82
CA ASP A 34 -21.83 -3.52 -2.18
C ASP A 34 -21.59 -3.63 -0.66
N LEU A 35 -20.39 -4.01 -0.24
CA LEU A 35 -19.98 -4.08 1.16
C LEU A 35 -20.08 -2.71 1.85
N SER A 36 -19.62 -1.65 1.20
CA SER A 36 -19.72 -0.28 1.70
C SER A 36 -21.18 0.14 1.92
N SER A 37 -22.06 -0.18 0.97
CA SER A 37 -23.49 0.11 1.08
C SER A 37 -24.13 -0.62 2.27
N VAL A 38 -23.87 -1.92 2.42
CA VAL A 38 -24.40 -2.72 3.55
C VAL A 38 -23.85 -2.19 4.88
N THR A 39 -22.56 -1.88 4.95
CA THR A 39 -21.93 -1.35 6.16
C THR A 39 -22.53 0.00 6.57
N ALA A 40 -22.82 0.88 5.59
CA ALA A 40 -23.47 2.16 5.87
C ALA A 40 -24.87 1.98 6.46
N VAL A 41 -25.65 1.01 5.95
CA VAL A 41 -26.96 0.70 6.51
C VAL A 41 -26.83 0.12 7.92
N LEU A 42 -25.92 -0.81 8.16
CA LEU A 42 -25.68 -1.38 9.51
C LEU A 42 -25.30 -0.30 10.53
N ALA A 43 -24.50 0.69 10.12
CA ALA A 43 -24.12 1.81 10.98
C ALA A 43 -25.32 2.69 11.38
N LEU A 44 -26.33 2.85 10.51
CA LEU A 44 -27.56 3.60 10.84
C LEU A 44 -28.37 2.95 11.96
N TYR A 45 -28.24 1.64 12.13
CA TYR A 45 -28.95 0.88 13.18
C TYR A 45 -28.10 0.72 14.45
N GLU A 46 -26.95 1.39 14.55
CA GLU A 46 -25.97 1.22 15.63
C GLU A 46 -25.50 -0.25 15.82
N VAL A 47 -25.81 -1.11 14.84
CA VAL A 47 -25.21 -2.44 14.69
C VAL A 47 -23.87 -2.24 14.00
N SER A 48 -23.05 -1.35 14.56
CA SER A 48 -21.64 -1.29 14.23
C SER A 48 -21.02 -2.52 14.87
N PRO A 49 -20.22 -3.34 14.16
CA PRO A 49 -19.44 -4.36 14.84
C PRO A 49 -18.45 -3.64 15.74
N GLU A 50 -18.81 -3.45 17.02
CA GLU A 50 -17.99 -2.77 18.03
C GLU A 50 -16.66 -3.49 18.30
N THR A 51 -16.38 -4.61 17.64
CA THR A 51 -15.19 -5.42 17.90
C THR A 51 -14.82 -6.37 16.74
N GLN A 52 -15.12 -6.04 15.48
CA GLN A 52 -14.56 -6.82 14.37
C GLN A 52 -13.34 -6.12 13.79
N THR A 53 -12.21 -6.52 14.37
CA THR A 53 -10.85 -6.59 13.82
C THR A 53 -10.82 -7.32 12.47
N ARG A 54 -11.61 -6.85 11.50
CA ARG A 54 -11.71 -7.44 10.17
C ARG A 54 -11.69 -6.32 9.15
N PHE A 55 -10.47 -5.79 9.01
CA PHE A 55 -9.93 -5.14 7.82
C PHE A 55 -10.84 -4.13 7.10
N PRO A 56 -10.49 -2.83 7.08
CA PRO A 56 -10.92 -1.96 6.00
C PRO A 56 -10.19 -2.41 4.73
N ALA A 57 -10.73 -3.44 4.08
CA ALA A 57 -10.18 -4.08 2.90
C ALA A 57 -10.09 -3.06 1.77
N TYR A 58 -8.86 -2.54 1.52
CA TYR A 58 -8.38 -1.85 0.31
C TYR A 58 -9.17 -0.65 -0.25
N ALA A 59 -10.35 -0.36 0.29
CA ALA A 59 -11.40 0.41 -0.36
C ALA A 59 -10.97 1.84 -0.63
N HIS A 60 -10.04 2.38 0.15
CA HIS A 60 -9.29 3.56 -0.26
C HIS A 60 -7.94 3.59 0.45
N LEU A 61 -6.87 3.05 -0.15
CA LEU A 61 -5.50 3.42 0.26
C LEU A 61 -5.32 4.96 0.31
N ASN A 62 -6.12 5.69 -0.49
CA ASN A 62 -6.25 7.16 -0.44
C ASN A 62 -6.91 7.74 0.82
N ARG A 63 -7.76 6.99 1.53
CA ARG A 63 -8.35 7.39 2.82
C ARG A 63 -7.67 6.76 4.04
N LEU A 64 -6.80 5.76 3.85
CA LEU A 64 -6.03 5.16 4.96
C LEU A 64 -5.06 6.14 5.62
N PHE A 65 -4.66 7.18 4.87
CA PHE A 65 -3.80 8.24 5.35
C PHE A 65 -4.48 9.57 5.11
N ALA A 66 -4.68 10.36 6.17
CA ALA A 66 -5.07 11.75 6.04
C ALA A 66 -3.98 12.55 5.30
N TYR A 67 -4.34 13.71 4.75
CA TYR A 67 -3.40 14.56 4.04
C TYR A 67 -2.20 14.92 4.94
N GLY A 68 -0.97 14.66 4.46
CA GLY A 68 0.26 14.88 5.21
C GLY A 68 0.54 13.88 6.35
N GLU A 69 -0.40 13.00 6.69
CA GLU A 69 -0.24 12.01 7.76
C GLU A 69 0.85 10.99 7.44
N MET A 70 0.91 10.54 6.18
CA MET A 70 1.93 9.59 5.74
C MET A 70 3.35 10.13 5.96
N PHE A 71 3.59 11.42 5.67
CA PHE A 71 4.90 12.01 5.89
C PHE A 71 5.23 12.14 7.38
N LYS A 72 4.25 12.50 8.22
CA LYS A 72 4.43 12.54 9.68
C LYS A 72 4.82 11.17 10.24
N LEU A 73 4.11 10.12 9.83
CA LEU A 73 4.39 8.75 10.26
C LEU A 73 5.76 8.27 9.76
N CYS A 74 6.14 8.58 8.50
CA CYS A 74 7.49 8.26 8.02
C CYS A 74 8.58 8.92 8.87
N ARG A 75 8.41 10.22 9.17
CA ARG A 75 9.37 10.97 9.99
C ARG A 75 9.47 10.36 11.38
N GLN A 76 8.34 10.14 12.02
CA GLN A 76 8.26 9.53 13.35
C GLN A 76 8.92 8.14 13.38
N ALA A 77 8.68 7.30 12.36
CA ALA A 77 9.30 5.99 12.27
C ALA A 77 10.84 6.06 12.19
N ILE A 78 11.40 7.01 11.44
CA ILE A 78 12.86 7.18 11.33
C ILE A 78 13.43 7.79 12.61
N GLU A 79 12.69 8.71 13.25
CA GLU A 79 13.06 9.35 14.51
C GLU A 79 13.11 8.35 15.67
N GLU A 80 12.04 7.55 15.84
CA GLU A 80 11.97 6.50 16.87
C GLU A 80 13.03 5.41 16.67
N ALA A 81 13.36 5.09 15.42
CA ALA A 81 14.41 4.11 15.14
C ALA A 81 15.83 4.65 15.40
N GLY A 82 16.02 5.98 15.43
CA GLY A 82 17.32 6.63 15.63
C GLY A 82 18.36 6.31 14.55
N LYS A 83 17.95 5.66 13.45
CA LYS A 83 18.83 5.18 12.38
C LYS A 83 18.14 5.26 11.02
N PRO A 84 18.90 5.28 9.91
CA PRO A 84 18.32 5.19 8.59
C PRO A 84 17.50 3.90 8.43
N LEU A 85 16.28 4.01 7.90
CA LEU A 85 15.38 2.87 7.69
C LEU A 85 15.12 2.63 6.21
N ASN A 86 14.98 1.36 5.83
CA ASN A 86 14.53 1.00 4.50
C ASN A 86 13.00 1.08 4.37
N THR A 87 12.48 1.08 3.15
CA THR A 87 11.03 1.27 2.93
C THR A 87 10.16 0.16 3.56
N ARG A 88 10.67 -1.05 3.72
CA ARG A 88 9.92 -2.15 4.36
C ARG A 88 9.84 -1.96 5.86
N GLU A 89 10.92 -1.51 6.48
CA GLU A 89 10.97 -1.19 7.90
C GLU A 89 10.04 -0.02 8.21
N ILE A 90 10.05 1.03 7.38
CA ILE A 90 9.11 2.15 7.51
C ILE A 90 7.67 1.66 7.35
N ALA A 91 7.39 0.78 6.38
CA ALA A 91 6.05 0.22 6.20
C ALA A 91 5.56 -0.55 7.43
N LEU A 92 6.43 -1.38 8.02
CA LEU A 92 6.11 -2.13 9.23
C LEU A 92 5.86 -1.19 10.42
N ALA A 93 6.71 -0.17 10.60
CA ALA A 93 6.52 0.82 11.65
C ALA A 93 5.20 1.58 11.49
N VAL A 94 4.84 1.97 10.26
CA VAL A 94 3.56 2.64 9.95
C VAL A 94 2.36 1.75 10.25
N ILE A 95 2.43 0.47 9.89
CA ILE A 95 1.39 -0.53 10.18
C ILE A 95 1.21 -0.68 11.70
N ARG A 96 2.31 -0.78 12.44
CA ARG A 96 2.30 -0.87 13.90
C ARG A 96 1.73 0.39 14.56
N MET A 97 2.15 1.58 14.15
CA MET A 97 1.65 2.86 14.67
C MET A 97 0.15 3.04 14.40
N LYS A 98 -0.36 2.49 13.29
CA LYS A 98 -1.79 2.50 12.94
C LYS A 98 -2.61 1.40 13.65
N GLY A 99 -1.96 0.49 14.38
CA GLY A 99 -2.62 -0.66 15.02
C GLY A 99 -3.18 -1.67 14.01
N TRP A 100 -2.61 -1.71 12.80
CA TRP A 100 -3.03 -2.68 11.78
C TRP A 100 -2.32 -4.02 11.97
N ASP A 101 -2.91 -5.08 11.40
CA ASP A 101 -2.33 -6.43 11.46
C ASP A 101 -0.96 -6.45 10.77
N GLU A 102 0.09 -6.66 11.57
CA GLU A 102 1.42 -6.85 11.04
C GLU A 102 1.44 -8.10 10.15
N GLY A 103 0.74 -9.18 10.45
CA GLY A 103 0.77 -10.45 9.72
C GLY A 103 0.30 -10.38 8.26
N ASP A 104 -0.47 -9.36 7.89
CA ASP A 104 -1.01 -9.21 6.54
C ASP A 104 0.07 -8.82 5.52
N MET A 105 0.51 -9.81 4.74
CA MET A 105 1.52 -9.64 3.70
C MET A 105 1.05 -8.71 2.56
N GLN A 106 -0.24 -8.68 2.24
CA GLN A 106 -0.76 -7.83 1.19
C GLN A 106 -0.83 -6.38 1.67
N LEU A 107 -1.23 -6.14 2.93
CA LEU A 107 -1.21 -4.80 3.54
C LEU A 107 0.21 -4.24 3.58
N ARG A 108 1.18 -5.04 4.05
CA ARG A 108 2.61 -4.66 4.05
C ARG A 108 3.08 -4.23 2.67
N LYS A 109 2.74 -4.99 1.61
CA LYS A 109 3.12 -4.66 0.23
C LYS A 109 2.46 -3.37 -0.26
N ALA A 110 1.17 -3.20 0.00
CA ALA A 110 0.42 -2.02 -0.42
C ALA A 110 0.92 -0.73 0.25
N VAL A 111 1.18 -0.78 1.57
CA VAL A 111 1.77 0.33 2.32
C VAL A 111 3.17 0.64 1.81
N ALA A 112 4.03 -0.38 1.65
CA ALA A 112 5.38 -0.20 1.15
C ALA A 112 5.42 0.45 -0.25
N TYR A 113 4.59 0.01 -1.19
CA TYR A 113 4.54 0.59 -2.54
C TYR A 113 4.17 2.08 -2.51
N ARG A 114 3.21 2.46 -1.67
CA ARG A 114 2.76 3.84 -1.53
C ARG A 114 3.83 4.72 -0.87
N LEU A 115 4.51 4.18 0.14
CA LEU A 115 5.64 4.85 0.79
C LEU A 115 6.76 5.17 -0.19
N ILE A 116 7.06 4.31 -1.18
CA ILE A 116 8.09 4.61 -2.20
C ILE A 116 7.79 5.94 -2.92
N GLN A 117 6.54 6.15 -3.34
CA GLN A 117 6.13 7.36 -4.07
C GLN A 117 6.19 8.60 -3.17
N SER A 118 5.70 8.48 -1.94
CA SER A 118 5.68 9.59 -0.97
C SER A 118 7.09 9.96 -0.47
N LEU A 119 7.95 8.97 -0.22
CA LEU A 119 9.35 9.18 0.17
C LEU A 119 10.14 9.83 -0.98
N GLY A 120 9.94 9.38 -2.22
CA GLY A 120 10.55 10.02 -3.39
C GLY A 120 10.13 11.49 -3.55
N THR A 121 8.87 11.80 -3.26
CA THR A 121 8.37 13.19 -3.26
C THR A 121 8.93 14.00 -2.09
N ALA A 122 9.05 13.40 -0.90
CA ALA A 122 9.60 14.06 0.28
C ALA A 122 11.11 14.34 0.18
N VAL A 123 11.87 13.49 -0.53
CA VAL A 123 13.26 13.80 -0.90
C VAL A 123 13.33 14.98 -1.86
N ARG A 124 12.49 15.01 -2.90
CA ARG A 124 12.40 16.16 -3.82
C ARG A 124 12.03 17.47 -3.11
N GLN A 125 11.22 17.39 -2.07
CA GLN A 125 10.84 18.54 -1.24
C GLN A 125 11.87 18.92 -0.17
N GLY A 126 13.03 18.22 -0.11
CA GLY A 126 14.07 18.51 0.87
C GLY A 126 13.60 18.30 2.31
N ARG A 127 12.77 17.28 2.56
CA ARG A 127 12.25 16.97 3.91
C ARG A 127 12.86 15.73 4.55
N ILE A 128 13.44 14.85 3.74
CA ILE A 128 14.22 13.66 4.11
C ILE A 128 15.38 13.50 3.12
N ALA A 129 16.44 12.80 3.49
CA ALA A 129 17.57 12.49 2.62
C ALA A 129 17.59 11.02 2.22
N ASP A 130 18.00 10.77 0.98
CA ASP A 130 18.38 9.44 0.50
C ASP A 130 19.74 9.09 1.13
N ALA A 131 19.76 8.10 2.02
CA ALA A 131 20.95 7.64 2.73
C ALA A 131 21.73 6.58 1.93
N GLY A 132 21.37 6.34 0.67
CA GLY A 132 21.99 5.36 -0.20
C GLY A 132 21.24 4.04 -0.24
N ARG A 133 21.96 2.96 -0.55
CA ARG A 133 21.40 1.61 -0.68
C ARG A 133 22.08 0.66 0.30
N GLU A 134 21.27 -0.08 1.04
CA GLU A 134 21.72 -1.21 1.85
C GLU A 134 21.10 -2.49 1.29
N LYS A 135 21.91 -3.50 0.99
CA LYS A 135 21.46 -4.79 0.42
C LYS A 135 20.50 -4.63 -0.78
N ASN A 136 20.81 -3.71 -1.70
CA ASN A 136 20.00 -3.32 -2.86
C ASN A 136 18.65 -2.64 -2.58
N VAL A 137 18.37 -2.20 -1.35
CA VAL A 137 17.16 -1.45 -0.99
C VAL A 137 17.53 -0.02 -0.62
N ARG A 138 16.73 0.97 -1.04
CA ARG A 138 16.93 2.38 -0.66
C ARG A 138 16.67 2.58 0.83
N VAL A 139 17.53 3.38 1.44
CA VAL A 139 17.46 3.72 2.87
C VAL A 139 17.24 5.21 3.02
N TRP A 140 16.41 5.60 3.97
CA TRP A 140 15.97 6.97 4.17
C TRP A 140 16.43 7.46 5.53
N ARG A 141 16.93 8.69 5.58
CA ARG A 141 17.30 9.37 6.83
C ARG A 141 16.59 10.70 6.96
N LEU A 142 16.49 11.19 8.19
CA LEU A 142 16.13 12.57 8.43
C LEU A 142 17.27 13.49 7.95
N LEU A 143 16.88 14.64 7.41
CA LEU A 143 17.80 15.75 7.26
C LEU A 143 18.13 16.21 8.67
N SER A 144 19.38 16.03 9.07
CA SER A 144 19.93 16.70 10.24
C SER A 144 19.79 18.20 9.99
N VAL A 145 18.96 18.86 10.81
CA VAL A 145 18.99 20.31 10.98
C VAL A 145 20.33 20.67 11.61
#